data_AF-B3RMJ0-F1
#
_entry.id   AF-B3RMJ0-F1
#
_cell.length_a   1.000
_cell.length_b   1.000
_cell.length_c   1.000
_cell.angle_alpha   90.00
_cell.angle_beta   90.00
_cell.angle_gamma   90.00
#
_symmetry.space_group_name_H-M   'P 1'
#
loop_
_entity.id
_entity.type
_entity.pdbx_description
1 polymer ?
#
loop_
_entity_poly.entity_id
_entity_poly.type
_entity_poly.pdbx_seq_one_letter_code
_entity_poly.pdbx_strand_id
1 'polypeptide(L)'
;PRFNDPTVQQILSKITGVDLVKIFHSRPQEQPKLPTYKLMSDVEFKAAEAKAIQEAKQLLAMPPQMVQRERGISRVITIDKEFVGYDEDNANYIFTDISLSATDRDRRVVVREPNGALRYATWDERDKMNQIYYPKLGRQLKVPLMFQGKNLENSFSQLRHADLLDLAVLQFEPDSSMYIQVHQKTYENLDDHKNYDLLRSTRHFGGMAYHLVKRNRFHGLLSDMLTRKLISDACDLIGLYCLLHPQSSLARQIKE
;
A
#
# COMPACT_ATOMS: atom_id res chain seq x y z
N PRO A 1 10.43 -12.61 -11.00
CA PRO A 1 8.97 -12.70 -10.75
C PRO A 1 8.43 -11.35 -10.29
N ARG A 2 7.25 -10.94 -10.78
CA ARG A 2 6.55 -9.74 -10.31
C ARG A 2 5.76 -10.08 -9.05
N PHE A 3 5.42 -9.06 -8.26
CA PHE A 3 4.61 -9.25 -7.05
C PHE A 3 3.27 -9.93 -7.34
N ASN A 4 2.66 -9.63 -8.49
CA ASN A 4 1.34 -10.16 -8.88
C ASN A 4 1.39 -11.59 -9.45
N ASP A 5 2.57 -12.22 -9.53
CA ASP A 5 2.67 -13.59 -10.04
C ASP A 5 1.95 -14.55 -9.08
N PRO A 6 1.14 -15.52 -9.57
CA PRO A 6 0.29 -16.34 -8.72
C PRO A 6 1.09 -17.20 -7.74
N THR A 7 2.27 -17.67 -8.14
CA THR A 7 3.18 -18.44 -7.29
C THR A 7 3.71 -17.60 -6.12
N VAL A 8 4.09 -16.34 -6.39
CA VAL A 8 4.53 -15.38 -5.37
C VAL A 8 3.38 -15.06 -4.41
N GLN A 9 2.19 -14.79 -4.94
CA GLN A 9 1.00 -14.51 -4.12
C GLN A 9 0.62 -15.70 -3.23
N GLN A 10 0.67 -16.93 -3.74
CA GLN A 10 0.43 -18.13 -2.95
C GLN A 10 1.43 -18.25 -1.79
N ILE A 11 2.72 -18.12 -2.06
CA ILE A 11 3.77 -18.15 -1.04
C ILE A 11 3.53 -17.06 0.02
N LEU A 12 3.34 -15.81 -0.41
CA LEU A 12 3.12 -14.69 0.50
C LEU A 12 1.84 -14.85 1.34
N SER A 13 0.77 -15.38 0.76
CA SER A 13 -0.48 -15.65 1.49
C SER A 13 -0.29 -16.71 2.58
N LYS A 14 0.54 -17.73 2.31
CA LYS A 14 0.85 -18.80 3.27
C LYS A 14 1.68 -18.28 4.44
N ILE A 15 2.75 -17.53 4.15
CA ILE A 15 3.66 -16.98 5.18
C ILE A 15 2.96 -15.92 6.05
N THR A 16 2.00 -15.16 5.49
CA THR A 16 1.23 -14.14 6.22
C THR A 16 0.46 -14.74 7.40
N GLY A 17 -0.03 -15.97 7.25
CA GLY A 17 -0.88 -16.64 8.22
C GLY A 17 -2.27 -16.01 8.34
N VAL A 18 -3.18 -16.72 9.01
CA VAL A 18 -4.54 -16.24 9.30
C VAL A 18 -4.77 -16.36 10.80
N ASP A 19 -4.83 -15.23 11.48
CA ASP A 19 -5.23 -15.12 12.88
C ASP A 19 -6.55 -14.35 12.96
N LEU A 20 -7.65 -15.07 13.19
CA LEU A 20 -9.00 -14.50 13.21
C LEU A 20 -9.16 -13.44 14.31
N VAL A 21 -8.51 -13.63 15.46
CA VAL A 21 -8.62 -12.70 16.60
C VAL A 21 -7.98 -11.36 16.24
N LYS A 22 -6.83 -11.41 15.59
CA LYS A 22 -6.12 -10.21 15.14
C LYS A 22 -6.81 -9.53 13.97
N ILE A 23 -7.35 -10.29 13.02
CA ILE A 23 -8.02 -9.73 11.83
C ILE A 23 -9.33 -9.03 12.20
N PHE A 24 -10.14 -9.66 13.05
CA PHE A 24 -11.43 -9.13 13.51
C PHE A 24 -11.33 -8.43 14.86
N HIS A 25 -10.17 -7.84 15.17
CA HIS A 25 -10.01 -7.10 16.41
C HIS A 25 -11.05 -5.98 16.51
N SER A 26 -11.52 -5.72 17.74
CA SER A 26 -12.50 -4.66 17.97
C SER A 26 -11.90 -3.31 17.56
N ARG A 27 -12.66 -2.54 16.79
CA ARG A 27 -12.30 -1.18 16.36
C ARG A 27 -13.22 -0.18 17.06
N PRO A 28 -12.69 0.97 17.49
CA PRO A 28 -13.55 2.03 17.98
C PRO A 28 -14.51 2.46 16.87
N GLN A 29 -15.80 2.39 17.16
CA GLN A 29 -16.89 2.83 16.28
C GLN A 29 -17.58 4.00 16.94
N GLU A 30 -18.01 4.98 16.14
CA GLU A 30 -18.75 6.15 16.64
C GLU A 30 -20.05 5.75 17.35
N GLN A 31 -20.68 4.66 16.91
CA GLN A 31 -21.88 4.10 17.51
C GLN A 31 -21.75 2.57 17.62
N PRO A 32 -21.44 2.02 18.81
CA PRO A 32 -21.35 0.59 19.00
C PRO A 32 -22.74 -0.04 18.87
N LYS A 33 -22.87 -1.02 17.98
CA LYS A 33 -24.10 -1.82 17.85
C LYS A 33 -24.13 -2.89 18.94
N LEU A 34 -25.32 -3.17 19.47
CA LEU A 34 -25.51 -4.26 20.42
C LEU A 34 -25.20 -5.62 19.75
N PRO A 35 -24.47 -6.52 20.42
CA PRO A 35 -24.19 -7.85 19.88
C PRO A 35 -25.48 -8.66 19.74
N THR A 36 -25.57 -9.44 18.66
CA THR A 36 -26.68 -10.37 18.43
C THR A 36 -26.25 -11.77 18.80
N TYR A 37 -26.95 -12.41 19.72
CA TYR A 37 -26.69 -13.79 20.13
C TYR A 37 -27.54 -14.76 19.30
N LYS A 38 -26.96 -15.88 18.90
CA LYS A 38 -27.63 -16.95 18.16
C LYS A 38 -27.19 -18.29 18.74
N LEU A 39 -28.14 -19.19 18.97
CA LEU A 39 -27.86 -20.58 19.30
C LEU A 39 -27.56 -21.32 18.00
N MET A 40 -26.45 -22.07 17.97
CA MET A 40 -25.99 -22.80 16.78
C MET A 40 -25.69 -24.24 17.15
N SER A 41 -26.01 -25.16 16.25
CA SER A 41 -25.50 -26.53 16.28
C SER A 41 -24.03 -26.59 15.87
N ASP A 42 -23.34 -27.71 16.17
CA ASP A 42 -21.93 -27.89 15.79
C ASP A 42 -21.68 -27.75 14.28
N VAL A 43 -22.66 -28.16 13.46
CA VAL A 43 -22.58 -28.04 11.99
C VAL A 43 -22.66 -26.58 11.56
N GLU A 44 -23.58 -25.81 12.14
CA GLU A 44 -23.72 -24.38 11.88
C GLU A 44 -22.52 -23.59 12.38
N PHE A 45 -21.95 -23.96 13.53
CA PHE A 45 -20.75 -23.35 14.08
C PHE A 45 -19.55 -23.53 13.13
N LYS A 46 -19.30 -24.75 12.65
CA LYS A 46 -18.22 -25.02 11.68
C LYS A 46 -18.43 -24.28 10.36
N ALA A 47 -19.68 -24.18 9.89
CA ALA A 47 -20.00 -23.40 8.70
C ALA A 47 -19.74 -21.90 8.90
N ALA A 48 -20.08 -21.36 10.08
CA ALA A 48 -19.80 -19.97 10.44
C ALA A 48 -18.28 -19.70 10.52
N GLU A 49 -17.52 -20.63 11.10
CA GLU A 49 -16.05 -20.55 11.15
C GLU A 49 -15.44 -20.56 9.75
N ALA A 50 -15.87 -21.47 8.87
CA ALA A 50 -15.42 -21.52 7.48
C ALA A 50 -15.71 -20.21 6.73
N LYS A 51 -16.89 -19.63 6.97
CA LYS A 51 -17.28 -18.33 6.40
C LYS A 51 -16.40 -17.20 6.94
N ALA A 52 -16.14 -17.17 8.25
CA ALA A 52 -15.24 -16.18 8.86
C ALA A 52 -13.81 -16.28 8.28
N ILE A 53 -13.31 -17.49 8.03
CA ILE A 53 -12.02 -17.71 7.37
C ILE A 53 -12.04 -17.18 5.93
N GLN A 54 -13.13 -17.38 5.19
CA GLN A 54 -13.26 -16.87 3.82
C GLN A 54 -13.29 -15.33 3.79
N GLU A 55 -14.04 -14.71 4.70
CA GLU A 55 -14.07 -13.25 4.87
C GLU A 55 -12.69 -12.72 5.28
N ALA A 56 -12.01 -13.39 6.20
CA ALA A 56 -10.65 -13.05 6.60
C ALA A 56 -9.67 -13.06 5.42
N LYS A 57 -9.76 -14.07 4.54
CA LYS A 57 -8.93 -14.13 3.32
C LYS A 57 -9.20 -12.96 2.37
N GLN A 58 -10.43 -12.48 2.27
CA GLN A 58 -10.77 -11.30 1.47
C GLN A 58 -10.19 -10.03 2.08
N LEU A 59 -10.27 -9.87 3.41
CA LEU A 59 -9.69 -8.73 4.13
C LEU A 59 -8.15 -8.71 4.07
N LEU A 60 -7.52 -9.89 4.02
CA LEU A 60 -6.07 -10.06 3.88
C LEU A 60 -5.55 -9.87 2.44
N ALA A 61 -6.42 -9.50 1.49
CA ALA A 61 -5.97 -9.20 0.13
C ALA A 61 -4.90 -8.10 0.15
N MET A 62 -3.69 -8.46 -0.29
CA MET A 62 -2.52 -7.59 -0.21
C MET A 62 -2.65 -6.42 -1.19
N PRO A 63 -2.27 -5.20 -0.78
CA PRO A 63 -2.24 -4.07 -1.69
C PRO A 63 -1.18 -4.30 -2.79
N PRO A 64 -1.46 -3.90 -4.04
CA PRO A 64 -0.53 -4.11 -5.14
C PRO A 64 0.74 -3.27 -4.94
N GLN A 65 1.91 -3.87 -5.22
CA GLN A 65 3.17 -3.12 -5.25
C GLN A 65 3.50 -2.71 -6.68
N MET A 66 3.48 -1.40 -6.92
CA MET A 66 3.81 -0.80 -8.21
C MET A 66 5.20 -0.17 -8.18
N VAL A 67 5.79 0.00 -9.36
CA VAL A 67 6.98 0.83 -9.53
C VAL A 67 6.55 2.29 -9.47
N GLN A 68 7.41 3.14 -8.93
CA GLN A 68 7.17 4.57 -8.85
C GLN A 68 6.89 5.13 -10.24
N ARG A 69 5.77 5.84 -10.39
CA ARG A 69 5.43 6.53 -11.65
C ARG A 69 6.45 7.63 -11.95
N GLU A 70 6.76 7.82 -13.24
CA GLU A 70 7.66 8.88 -13.69
C GLU A 70 7.06 10.25 -13.36
N ARG A 71 7.89 11.19 -12.91
CA ARG A 71 7.45 12.53 -12.49
C ARG A 71 6.84 13.36 -13.64
N GLY A 72 7.15 13.01 -14.89
CA GLY A 72 7.01 13.89 -16.04
C GLY A 72 5.79 13.62 -16.93
N ILE A 73 4.60 14.04 -16.50
CA ILE A 73 3.57 14.48 -17.47
C ILE A 73 3.48 16.01 -17.46
N SER A 74 4.61 16.70 -17.29
CA SER A 74 4.69 18.15 -17.56
C SER A 74 5.00 18.38 -19.05
N ARG A 75 4.22 17.73 -19.92
CA ARG A 75 4.34 17.96 -21.36
C ARG A 75 3.58 19.25 -21.66
N VAL A 76 4.30 20.24 -22.18
CA VAL A 76 3.69 21.48 -22.67
C VAL A 76 2.96 21.17 -23.97
N ILE A 77 1.70 21.59 -24.04
CA ILE A 77 0.81 21.45 -25.20
C ILE A 77 1.03 22.64 -26.13
N THR A 78 0.98 23.85 -25.57
CA THR A 78 1.09 25.11 -26.33
C THR A 78 1.67 26.20 -25.43
N ILE A 79 2.32 27.20 -26.03
CA ILE A 79 2.84 28.39 -25.34
C ILE A 79 2.28 29.61 -26.05
N ASP A 80 1.34 30.29 -25.39
CA ASP A 80 0.62 31.44 -25.94
C ASP A 80 1.07 32.69 -25.18
N LYS A 81 1.99 33.46 -25.76
CA LYS A 81 2.59 34.64 -25.09
C LYS A 81 1.60 35.79 -24.90
N GLU A 82 0.48 35.79 -25.62
CA GLU A 82 -0.57 36.80 -25.54
C GLU A 82 -1.29 36.80 -24.18
N PHE A 83 -1.28 35.69 -23.47
CA PHE A 83 -1.90 35.57 -22.14
C PHE A 83 -0.95 35.98 -21.00
N VAL A 84 0.30 36.33 -21.28
CA VAL A 84 1.27 36.74 -20.25
C VAL A 84 0.87 38.12 -19.72
N GLY A 85 0.58 38.19 -18.42
CA GLY A 85 0.14 39.44 -17.77
C GLY A 85 -1.34 39.78 -17.96
N TYR A 86 -2.15 38.83 -18.46
CA TYR A 86 -3.60 39.00 -18.54
C TYR A 86 -4.28 38.89 -17.16
N ASP A 87 -3.77 38.01 -16.30
CA ASP A 87 -4.29 37.82 -14.94
C ASP A 87 -3.56 38.70 -13.93
N GLU A 88 -4.31 39.52 -13.19
CA GLU A 88 -3.79 40.39 -12.13
C GLU A 88 -3.21 39.58 -10.95
N ASP A 89 -3.80 38.42 -10.66
CA ASP A 89 -3.43 37.56 -9.52
C ASP A 89 -2.24 36.62 -9.82
N ASN A 90 -1.77 36.55 -11.07
CA ASN A 90 -0.65 35.71 -11.51
C ASN A 90 -0.77 34.24 -11.05
N ALA A 91 -2.00 33.70 -11.03
CA ALA A 91 -2.31 32.35 -10.53
C ALA A 91 -2.37 31.31 -11.67
N ASN A 92 -2.21 30.04 -11.30
CA ASN A 92 -2.35 28.93 -12.25
C ASN A 92 -3.83 28.50 -12.35
N TYR A 93 -4.36 28.40 -13.57
CA TYR A 93 -5.71 27.86 -13.82
C TYR A 93 -5.64 26.37 -14.15
N ILE A 94 -6.46 25.58 -13.47
CA ILE A 94 -6.49 24.12 -13.66
C ILE A 94 -7.83 23.73 -14.27
N PHE A 95 -7.80 23.20 -15.49
CA PHE A 95 -8.97 22.70 -16.19
C PHE A 95 -9.00 21.17 -16.07
N THR A 96 -10.11 20.64 -15.56
CA THR A 96 -10.31 19.20 -15.34
C THR A 96 -11.52 18.73 -16.10
N ASP A 97 -11.35 17.70 -16.93
CA ASP A 97 -12.47 17.00 -17.54
C ASP A 97 -13.23 16.21 -16.46
N ILE A 98 -14.51 16.52 -16.26
CA ILE A 98 -15.38 15.88 -15.26
C ILE A 98 -16.29 14.80 -15.85
N SER A 99 -16.02 14.31 -17.06
CA SER A 99 -16.80 13.23 -17.69
C SER A 99 -16.77 11.93 -16.86
N LEU A 100 -17.93 11.27 -16.74
CA LEU A 100 -18.09 10.02 -15.99
C LEU A 100 -17.48 8.79 -16.70
N SER A 101 -17.32 8.85 -18.02
CA SER A 101 -16.72 7.78 -18.81
C SER A 101 -15.20 7.67 -18.66
N ALA A 102 -14.55 8.70 -18.10
CA ALA A 102 -13.11 8.73 -17.91
C ALA A 102 -12.69 8.12 -16.57
N THR A 103 -11.64 7.30 -16.58
CA THR A 103 -11.03 6.77 -15.35
C THR A 103 -10.12 7.82 -14.70
N ASP A 104 -9.80 7.64 -13.40
CA ASP A 104 -8.85 8.51 -12.68
C ASP A 104 -7.49 8.64 -13.39
N ARG A 105 -7.08 7.62 -14.16
CA ARG A 105 -5.80 7.52 -14.90
C ARG A 105 -5.85 8.09 -16.32
N ASP A 106 -7.02 8.11 -16.94
CA ASP A 106 -7.19 8.60 -18.33
C ASP A 106 -7.78 10.02 -18.38
N ARG A 107 -8.35 10.51 -17.27
CA ARG A 107 -8.90 11.86 -17.13
C ARG A 107 -7.90 12.95 -17.55
N ARG A 108 -8.35 13.89 -18.38
CA ARG A 108 -7.52 15.01 -18.84
C ARG A 108 -7.55 16.13 -17.81
N VAL A 109 -6.36 16.50 -17.32
CA VAL A 109 -6.15 17.64 -16.44
C VAL A 109 -5.04 18.49 -17.04
N VAL A 110 -5.35 19.75 -17.34
CA VAL A 110 -4.40 20.70 -17.92
C VAL A 110 -4.31 21.95 -17.06
N VAL A 111 -3.12 22.54 -17.04
CA VAL A 111 -2.79 23.71 -16.25
C VAL A 111 -2.35 24.82 -17.20
N ARG A 112 -3.00 25.98 -17.10
CA ARG A 112 -2.55 27.21 -17.73
C ARG A 112 -1.75 28.00 -16.68
N GLU A 113 -0.48 28.17 -16.97
CA GLU A 113 0.43 28.97 -16.17
C GLU A 113 0.46 30.43 -16.65
N PRO A 114 0.80 31.39 -15.79
CA PRO A 114 0.85 32.80 -16.14
C PRO A 114 1.94 33.16 -17.16
N ASN A 115 2.90 32.24 -17.38
CA ASN A 115 3.90 32.35 -18.45
C ASN A 115 3.30 32.08 -19.86
N GLY A 116 1.98 31.85 -19.96
CA GLY A 116 1.28 31.56 -21.21
C GLY A 116 1.30 30.09 -21.62
N ALA A 117 2.02 29.23 -20.88
CA ALA A 117 2.12 27.80 -21.18
C ALA A 117 0.86 27.05 -20.76
N LEU A 118 0.31 26.27 -21.68
CA LEU A 118 -0.67 25.23 -21.39
C LEU A 118 0.07 23.90 -21.30
N ARG A 119 0.10 23.28 -20.13
CA ARG A 119 0.73 21.98 -19.91
C ARG A 119 -0.24 20.98 -19.33
N TYR A 120 0.09 19.70 -19.44
CA TYR A 120 -0.58 18.68 -18.61
C TYR A 120 -0.24 18.88 -17.13
N ALA A 121 -1.21 18.53 -16.28
CA ALA A 121 -1.03 18.59 -14.84
C ALA A 121 0.01 17.57 -14.36
N THR A 122 0.77 17.96 -13.34
CA THR A 122 1.60 17.02 -12.60
C THR A 122 0.71 15.97 -11.92
N TRP A 123 1.32 14.84 -11.56
CA TRP A 123 0.61 13.77 -10.86
C TRP A 123 0.00 14.22 -9.53
N ASP A 124 0.66 15.12 -8.80
CA ASP A 124 0.16 15.62 -7.52
C ASP A 124 -1.02 16.58 -7.71
N GLU A 125 -0.97 17.45 -8.73
CA GLU A 125 -2.10 18.30 -9.13
C GLU A 125 -3.29 17.44 -9.56
N ARG A 126 -3.04 16.42 -10.38
CA ARG A 126 -4.05 15.48 -10.87
C ARG A 126 -4.74 14.72 -9.74
N ASP A 127 -3.95 14.14 -8.83
CA ASP A 127 -4.49 13.41 -7.67
C ASP A 127 -5.37 14.31 -6.79
N LYS A 128 -4.99 15.58 -6.60
CA LYS A 128 -5.79 16.56 -5.88
C LYS A 128 -7.08 16.91 -6.63
N MET A 129 -7.01 17.16 -7.93
CA MET A 129 -8.20 17.46 -8.74
C MET A 129 -9.17 16.28 -8.76
N ASN A 130 -8.65 15.06 -8.92
CA ASN A 130 -9.45 13.84 -8.81
C ASN A 130 -10.16 13.78 -7.45
N GLN A 131 -9.47 14.06 -6.34
CA GLN A 131 -10.12 14.06 -5.02
C GLN A 131 -11.15 15.18 -4.83
N ILE A 132 -11.00 16.33 -5.48
CA ILE A 132 -11.96 17.44 -5.41
C ILE A 132 -13.27 17.06 -6.12
N TYR A 133 -13.16 16.58 -7.36
CA TYR A 133 -14.34 16.28 -8.18
C TYR A 133 -14.92 14.89 -7.90
N TYR A 134 -14.08 13.94 -7.47
CA TYR A 134 -14.43 12.54 -7.19
C TYR A 134 -13.88 12.13 -5.81
N PRO A 135 -14.51 12.60 -4.72
CA PRO A 135 -13.99 12.38 -3.37
C PRO A 135 -14.01 10.90 -2.99
N LYS A 136 -12.83 10.34 -2.72
CA LYS A 136 -12.68 9.01 -2.10
C LYS A 136 -12.76 9.14 -0.58
N LEU A 137 -13.53 8.26 0.06
CA LEU A 137 -13.67 8.22 1.52
C LEU A 137 -12.30 7.97 2.18
N GLY A 138 -11.99 8.74 3.22
CA GLY A 138 -10.75 8.64 3.98
C GLY A 138 -9.54 9.36 3.37
N ARG A 139 -9.60 9.81 2.11
CA ARG A 139 -8.53 10.57 1.46
C ARG A 139 -8.67 12.07 1.72
N GLN A 140 -7.60 12.70 2.16
CA GLN A 140 -7.54 14.15 2.41
C GLN A 140 -6.89 14.89 1.24
N LEU A 141 -7.33 16.13 0.98
CA LEU A 141 -6.76 16.98 -0.07
C LEU A 141 -5.30 17.38 0.23
N LYS A 142 -5.06 17.75 1.48
CA LYS A 142 -3.70 18.04 1.99
C LYS A 142 -3.15 16.75 2.59
N VAL A 143 -1.86 16.50 2.32
CA VAL A 143 -1.18 15.33 2.89
C VAL A 143 -1.17 15.46 4.43
N PRO A 144 -1.64 14.44 5.17
CA PRO A 144 -1.62 14.46 6.62
C PRO A 144 -0.19 14.66 7.16
N LEU A 145 -0.07 15.48 8.22
CA LEU A 145 1.22 15.77 8.87
C LEU A 145 1.91 14.53 9.44
N MET A 146 1.16 13.44 9.66
CA MET A 146 1.69 12.17 10.18
C MET A 146 2.70 11.51 9.23
N PHE A 147 2.61 11.78 7.92
CA PHE A 147 3.56 11.25 6.94
C PHE A 147 4.86 12.06 6.84
N GLN A 148 5.01 13.13 7.62
CA GLN A 148 6.15 14.03 7.55
C GLN A 148 7.18 13.70 8.64
N GLY A 149 8.44 13.45 8.22
CA GLY A 149 9.64 13.39 9.06
C GLY A 149 9.43 12.90 10.49
N LYS A 150 9.53 13.83 11.45
CA LYS A 150 9.45 13.54 12.90
C LYS A 150 8.14 12.87 13.32
N ASN A 151 7.01 13.19 12.69
CA ASN A 151 5.71 12.60 13.05
C ASN A 151 5.61 11.14 12.60
N LEU A 152 6.30 10.79 11.51
CA LEU A 152 6.41 9.42 11.05
C LEU A 152 7.18 8.59 12.08
N GLU A 153 8.30 9.10 12.56
CA GLU A 153 9.12 8.47 13.61
C GLU A 153 8.34 8.32 14.93
N ASN A 154 7.56 9.34 15.32
CA ASN A 154 6.69 9.24 16.50
C ASN A 154 5.65 8.10 16.36
N SER A 155 5.12 7.88 15.16
CA SER A 155 4.20 6.77 14.89
C SER A 155 4.90 5.41 15.04
N PHE A 156 6.19 5.36 14.70
CA PHE A 156 7.02 4.17 14.89
C PHE A 156 7.28 3.88 16.36
N SER A 157 7.58 4.89 17.17
CA SER A 157 7.77 4.74 18.61
C SER A 157 6.52 4.20 19.32
N GLN A 158 5.34 4.46 18.76
CA GLN A 158 4.06 3.93 19.28
C GLN A 158 3.70 2.54 18.76
N LEU A 159 4.56 1.90 17.95
CA LEU A 159 4.32 0.59 17.32
C LEU A 159 3.08 0.55 16.41
N ARG A 160 2.61 1.70 15.91
CA ARG A 160 1.40 1.83 15.09
C ARG A 160 1.68 1.68 13.59
N HIS A 161 2.51 0.70 13.22
CA HIS A 161 2.92 0.50 11.84
C HIS A 161 1.78 0.05 10.93
N ALA A 162 0.91 -0.85 11.41
CA ALA A 162 -0.23 -1.33 10.62
C ALA A 162 -1.21 -0.20 10.29
N ASP A 163 -1.55 0.63 11.28
CA ASP A 163 -2.43 1.80 11.10
C ASP A 163 -1.85 2.78 10.08
N LEU A 164 -0.54 3.06 10.16
CA LEU A 164 0.14 3.95 9.24
C LEU A 164 0.09 3.45 7.79
N LEU A 165 0.31 2.15 7.58
CA LEU A 165 0.22 1.53 6.25
C LEU A 165 -1.22 1.52 5.74
N ASP A 166 -2.21 1.29 6.61
CA ASP A 166 -3.63 1.38 6.25
C ASP A 166 -4.02 2.81 5.83
N LEU A 167 -3.54 3.83 6.55
CA LEU A 167 -3.72 5.22 6.17
C LEU A 167 -3.00 5.56 4.87
N ALA A 168 -1.80 5.01 4.62
CA ALA A 168 -1.06 5.23 3.38
C ALA A 168 -1.83 4.69 2.16
N VAL A 169 -2.43 3.51 2.28
CA VAL A 169 -3.29 2.91 1.24
C VAL A 169 -4.53 3.75 0.95
N LEU A 170 -5.09 4.42 1.95
CA LEU A 170 -6.24 5.31 1.75
C LEU A 170 -5.85 6.66 1.14
N GLN A 171 -4.71 7.21 1.56
CA GLN A 171 -4.32 8.58 1.22
C GLN A 171 -3.65 8.69 -0.16
N PHE A 172 -2.86 7.71 -0.56
CA PHE A 172 -2.02 7.77 -1.75
C PHE A 172 -2.33 6.64 -2.74
N GLU A 173 -2.08 6.92 -4.01
CA GLU A 173 -2.10 5.87 -5.04
C GLU A 173 -0.85 4.97 -4.93
N PRO A 174 -0.93 3.67 -5.27
CA PRO A 174 0.12 2.68 -5.02
C PRO A 174 1.41 2.91 -5.83
N ASP A 175 1.35 3.71 -6.89
CA ASP A 175 2.48 4.11 -7.74
C ASP A 175 3.09 5.47 -7.34
N SER A 176 2.49 6.15 -6.36
CA SER A 176 2.97 7.43 -5.84
C SER A 176 4.31 7.29 -5.13
N SER A 177 5.16 8.31 -5.27
CA SER A 177 6.46 8.36 -4.59
C SER A 177 6.30 8.35 -3.06
N MET A 178 5.31 9.08 -2.53
CA MET A 178 5.04 9.15 -1.09
C MET A 178 4.57 7.81 -0.55
N TYR A 179 3.68 7.12 -1.26
CA TYR A 179 3.22 5.77 -0.89
C TYR A 179 4.41 4.82 -0.75
N ILE A 180 5.26 4.75 -1.77
CA ILE A 180 6.41 3.86 -1.79
C ILE A 180 7.41 4.23 -0.68
N GLN A 181 7.69 5.52 -0.47
CA GLN A 181 8.61 5.96 0.58
C GLN A 181 8.11 5.62 1.99
N VAL A 182 6.82 5.81 2.28
CA VAL A 182 6.24 5.49 3.59
C VAL A 182 6.31 3.98 3.84
N HIS A 183 5.94 3.16 2.85
CA HIS A 183 6.03 1.71 2.96
C HIS A 183 7.47 1.24 3.20
N GLN A 184 8.43 1.74 2.41
CA GLN A 184 9.84 1.37 2.56
C GLN A 184 10.40 1.74 3.93
N LYS A 185 10.19 2.98 4.38
CA LYS A 185 10.64 3.43 5.71
C LYS A 185 10.02 2.61 6.84
N THR A 186 8.74 2.27 6.72
CA THR A 186 8.06 1.44 7.73
C THR A 186 8.64 0.03 7.77
N TYR A 187 8.92 -0.57 6.62
CA TYR A 187 9.53 -1.91 6.54
C TYR A 187 10.98 -1.92 7.05
N GLU A 188 11.76 -0.88 6.75
CA GLU A 188 13.13 -0.73 7.27
C GLU A 188 13.12 -0.58 8.80
N ASN A 189 12.26 0.27 9.35
CA ASN A 189 12.13 0.46 10.79
C ASN A 189 11.72 -0.84 11.52
N LEU A 190 10.81 -1.60 10.91
CA LEU A 190 10.39 -2.92 11.40
C LEU A 190 11.54 -3.93 11.43
N ASP A 191 12.37 -3.94 10.38
CA ASP A 191 13.55 -4.80 10.27
C ASP A 191 14.60 -4.46 11.33
N ASP A 192 14.87 -3.16 11.52
CA ASP A 192 15.85 -2.67 12.50
C ASP A 192 15.47 -3.06 13.94
N HIS A 193 14.18 -3.05 14.28
CA HIS A 193 13.67 -3.42 15.61
C HIS A 193 13.22 -4.89 15.71
N LYS A 194 13.28 -5.65 14.61
CA LYS A 194 12.84 -7.06 14.50
C LYS A 194 11.38 -7.30 14.95
N ASN A 195 10.51 -6.30 14.78
CA ASN A 195 9.12 -6.34 15.26
C ASN A 195 8.14 -6.86 14.19
N TYR A 196 8.48 -7.93 13.48
CA TYR A 196 7.69 -8.45 12.35
C TYR A 196 6.28 -8.93 12.74
N ASP A 197 6.10 -9.30 14.00
CA ASP A 197 4.82 -9.75 14.56
C ASP A 197 3.70 -8.72 14.39
N LEU A 198 4.04 -7.43 14.42
CA LEU A 198 3.07 -6.34 14.27
C LEU A 198 2.31 -6.45 12.95
N LEU A 199 3.01 -6.78 11.85
CA LEU A 199 2.38 -6.94 10.55
C LEU A 199 1.90 -8.37 10.27
N ARG A 200 2.18 -9.35 11.12
CA ARG A 200 1.72 -10.73 10.89
C ARG A 200 0.20 -10.81 10.94
N SER A 201 -0.41 -11.65 10.11
CA SER A 201 -1.87 -11.70 9.90
C SER A 201 -2.49 -10.35 9.51
N THR A 202 -1.74 -9.50 8.79
CA THR A 202 -2.25 -8.28 8.15
C THR A 202 -2.00 -8.32 6.65
N ARG A 203 -2.79 -7.57 5.88
CA ARG A 203 -2.62 -7.44 4.42
C ARG A 203 -1.26 -6.87 3.99
N HIS A 204 -0.51 -6.26 4.92
CA HIS A 204 0.77 -5.61 4.62
C HIS A 204 1.98 -6.55 4.75
N PHE A 205 1.80 -7.72 5.38
CA PHE A 205 2.91 -8.64 5.65
C PHE A 205 3.62 -9.09 4.36
N GLY A 206 2.86 -9.54 3.36
CA GLY A 206 3.48 -10.00 2.12
C GLY A 206 4.18 -8.89 1.35
N GLY A 207 3.70 -7.64 1.47
CA GLY A 207 4.38 -6.49 0.92
C GLY A 207 5.74 -6.23 1.59
N MET A 208 5.80 -6.37 2.91
CA MET A 208 7.05 -6.30 3.69
C MET A 208 8.01 -7.43 3.30
N ALA A 209 7.54 -8.68 3.33
CA ALA A 209 8.36 -9.85 3.01
C ALA A 209 8.95 -9.75 1.60
N TYR A 210 8.14 -9.39 0.60
CA TYR A 210 8.61 -9.18 -0.76
C TYR A 210 9.66 -8.05 -0.85
N HIS A 211 9.46 -6.94 -0.12
CA HIS A 211 10.41 -5.83 -0.09
C HIS A 211 11.77 -6.25 0.49
N LEU A 212 11.76 -6.95 1.63
CA LEU A 212 12.97 -7.42 2.32
C LEU A 212 13.74 -8.43 1.46
N VAL A 213 13.04 -9.39 0.84
CA VAL A 213 13.66 -10.39 -0.05
C VAL A 213 14.25 -9.72 -1.30
N LYS A 214 13.53 -8.75 -1.89
CA LYS A 214 14.02 -8.00 -3.06
C LYS A 214 15.31 -7.21 -2.75
N ARG A 215 15.46 -6.74 -1.51
CA ARG A 215 16.65 -5.99 -1.04
C ARG A 215 17.73 -6.86 -0.38
N ASN A 216 17.60 -8.19 -0.41
CA ASN A 216 18.52 -9.12 0.28
C ASN A 216 18.63 -8.90 1.81
N ARG A 217 17.57 -8.38 2.45
CA ARG A 217 17.50 -8.16 3.92
C ARG A 217 16.49 -9.09 4.59
N PHE A 218 16.38 -10.34 4.14
CA PHE A 218 15.38 -11.29 4.67
C PHE A 218 15.86 -12.07 5.91
N HIS A 219 17.15 -11.97 6.27
CA HIS A 219 17.75 -12.74 7.37
C HIS A 219 17.09 -12.48 8.74
N GLY A 220 16.72 -11.24 9.03
CA GLY A 220 16.05 -10.90 10.30
C GLY A 220 14.67 -11.55 10.40
N LEU A 221 13.89 -11.51 9.31
CA LEU A 221 12.60 -12.17 9.21
C LEU A 221 12.72 -13.70 9.31
N LEU A 222 13.74 -14.28 8.67
CA LEU A 222 14.02 -15.71 8.76
C LEU A 222 14.34 -16.13 10.19
N SER A 223 15.17 -15.34 10.89
CA SER A 223 15.50 -15.59 12.30
C SER A 223 14.25 -15.55 13.19
N ASP A 224 13.34 -14.59 12.98
CA ASP A 224 12.09 -14.50 13.73
C ASP A 224 11.18 -15.73 13.49
N MET A 225 11.05 -16.17 12.24
CA MET A 225 10.28 -17.37 11.88
C MET A 225 10.84 -18.63 12.55
N LEU A 226 12.17 -18.79 12.57
CA LEU A 226 12.83 -19.93 13.20
C LEU A 226 12.65 -19.93 14.72
N THR A 227 12.82 -18.77 15.38
CA THR A 227 12.58 -18.63 16.83
C THR A 227 11.14 -19.01 17.20
N ARG A 228 10.18 -18.71 16.34
CA ARG A 228 8.75 -19.04 16.51
C ARG A 228 8.38 -20.46 16.05
N LYS A 229 9.34 -21.27 15.63
CA LYS A 229 9.16 -22.64 15.13
C LYS A 229 8.29 -22.75 13.87
N LEU A 230 8.27 -21.69 13.04
CA LEU A 230 7.53 -21.63 11.78
C LEU A 230 8.41 -22.12 10.62
N ILE A 231 8.77 -23.41 10.66
CA ILE A 231 9.75 -24.00 9.74
C ILE A 231 9.21 -24.00 8.30
N SER A 232 7.91 -24.27 8.11
CA SER A 232 7.27 -24.21 6.79
C SER A 232 7.39 -22.84 6.14
N ASP A 233 7.13 -21.79 6.92
CA ASP A 233 7.11 -20.41 6.46
C ASP A 233 8.54 -19.95 6.12
N ALA A 234 9.52 -20.39 6.91
CA ALA A 234 10.93 -20.17 6.65
C ALA A 234 11.38 -20.83 5.34
N CYS A 235 10.96 -22.07 5.07
CA CYS A 235 11.23 -22.75 3.80
C CYS A 235 10.59 -22.01 2.61
N ASP A 236 9.34 -21.57 2.76
CA ASP A 236 8.63 -20.82 1.72
C ASP A 236 9.31 -19.45 1.45
N LEU A 237 9.84 -18.79 2.48
CA LEU A 237 10.59 -17.54 2.36
C LEU A 237 11.91 -17.74 1.59
N ILE A 238 12.63 -18.82 1.86
CA ILE A 238 13.84 -19.19 1.10
C ILE A 238 13.47 -19.51 -0.35
N GLY A 239 12.37 -20.25 -0.57
CA GLY A 239 11.83 -20.51 -1.90
C GLY A 239 11.53 -19.21 -2.66
N LEU A 240 10.92 -18.23 -2.00
CA LEU A 240 10.67 -16.90 -2.58
C LEU A 240 11.98 -16.18 -2.94
N TYR A 241 12.99 -16.26 -2.07
CA TYR A 241 14.31 -15.69 -2.34
C TYR A 241 14.95 -16.30 -3.59
N CYS A 242 14.92 -17.63 -3.73
CA CYS A 242 15.47 -18.33 -4.89
C CYS A 242 14.72 -18.01 -6.18
N LEU A 243 13.40 -17.79 -6.11
CA LEU A 243 12.59 -17.36 -7.24
C LEU A 243 12.94 -15.93 -7.69
N LEU A 244 13.20 -15.02 -6.75
CA LEU A 244 13.53 -13.62 -7.05
C LEU A 244 14.97 -13.42 -7.48
N HIS A 245 15.91 -14.20 -6.93
CA HIS A 245 17.35 -14.12 -7.20
C HIS A 245 17.90 -15.43 -7.79
N PRO A 246 17.56 -15.77 -9.04
CA PRO A 246 17.97 -17.04 -9.65
C PRO A 246 19.48 -17.19 -9.84
N GLN A 247 20.23 -16.09 -9.76
CA GLN A 247 21.69 -16.07 -9.90
C GLN A 247 22.44 -16.26 -8.57
N SER A 248 21.74 -16.26 -7.43
CA SER A 248 22.36 -16.45 -6.12
C SER A 248 22.89 -17.88 -5.97
N SER A 249 23.96 -18.06 -5.20
CA SER A 249 24.55 -19.37 -4.90
C SER A 249 23.53 -20.34 -4.31
N LEU A 250 22.66 -19.85 -3.42
CA LEU A 250 21.56 -20.62 -2.82
C LEU A 250 20.55 -21.13 -3.86
N ALA A 251 20.21 -20.30 -4.85
CA ALA A 251 19.28 -20.69 -5.90
C ALA A 251 19.88 -21.73 -6.86
N ARG A 252 21.20 -21.75 -7.01
CA ARG A 252 21.91 -22.76 -7.79
C ARG A 252 21.99 -24.10 -7.04
N GLN A 253 22.34 -24.06 -5.75
CA GLN A 253 22.41 -25.26 -4.91
C GLN A 253 21.08 -25.98 -4.70
N ILE A 254 19.95 -25.28 -4.78
CA ILE A 254 18.61 -25.90 -4.67
C ILE A 254 18.14 -26.52 -6.00
N LYS A 255 18.76 -26.14 -7.12
CA LYS A 255 18.46 -26.70 -8.45
C LYS A 255 19.31 -27.91 -8.79
N GLU A 256 20.46 -28.07 -8.13
CA GLU A 256 21.27 -29.29 -8.13
C GLU A 256 20.66 -30.34 -7.19
#